data_AF-A0A7S1ARW7-F1
#
_entry.id   AF-A0A7S1ARW7-F1
#
_cell.length_a   1.000
_cell.length_b   1.000
_cell.length_c   1.000
_cell.angle_alpha   90.00
_cell.angle_beta   90.00
_cell.angle_gamma   90.00
#
_symmetry.space_group_name_H-M   'P 1'
#
loop_
_entity.id
_entity.type
_entity.pdbx_description
1 polymer ?
#
loop_
_entity_poly.entity_id
_entity_poly.type
_entity_poly.pdbx_seq_one_letter_code
_entity_poly.pdbx_strand_id
1 'polypeptide(L)'
;SAMETLLSGNAVLAKLTLAGNSLGPEGVVGISRGLAGNRTLLSLNLTGNSIGPRGVATLAEGFVLSALEELGLADNHLGDEGLIILARHLCPPLPGTST
;
A
#
# COMPACT_ATOMS: atom_id res chain seq x y z
N SER A 1 -10.60 9.37 5.17
CA SER A 1 -10.14 10.64 4.56
C SER A 1 -10.62 10.73 3.11
N ALA A 2 -10.42 11.84 2.39
CA ALA A 2 -10.92 11.97 1.00
C ALA A 2 -10.44 10.85 0.07
N MET A 3 -9.17 10.41 0.21
CA MET A 3 -8.64 9.27 -0.54
C MET A 3 -9.30 7.93 -0.18
N GLU A 4 -9.65 7.74 1.09
CA GLU A 4 -10.36 6.54 1.54
C GLU A 4 -11.75 6.45 0.90
N THR A 5 -12.51 7.55 0.89
CA THR A 5 -13.84 7.60 0.25
C THR A 5 -13.73 7.43 -1.25
N LEU A 6 -12.73 8.05 -1.87
CA LEU A 6 -12.48 7.93 -3.31
C LEU A 6 -12.15 6.49 -3.70
N LEU A 7 -11.33 5.78 -2.93
CA LEU A 7 -10.94 4.42 -3.27
C LEU A 7 -12.01 3.40 -2.87
N SER A 8 -12.58 3.47 -1.66
CA SER A 8 -13.58 2.49 -1.21
C SER A 8 -14.89 2.53 -2.02
N GLY A 9 -15.29 3.71 -2.50
CA GLY A 9 -16.49 3.89 -3.31
C GLY A 9 -16.28 3.72 -4.82
N ASN A 10 -15.05 3.54 -5.28
CA ASN A 10 -14.75 3.48 -6.71
C ASN A 10 -14.69 2.05 -7.21
N ALA A 11 -15.55 1.77 -8.20
CA ALA A 11 -15.70 0.48 -8.85
C ALA A 11 -15.28 0.49 -10.34
N VAL A 12 -14.52 1.51 -10.78
CA VAL A 12 -14.14 1.69 -12.19
C VAL A 12 -12.64 1.89 -12.36
N LEU A 13 -11.97 2.53 -11.40
CA LEU A 13 -10.58 2.93 -11.54
C LEU A 13 -9.64 1.74 -11.41
N ALA A 14 -9.03 1.35 -12.53
CA ALA A 14 -8.06 0.25 -12.58
C ALA A 14 -6.61 0.66 -12.28
N LYS A 15 -6.24 1.91 -12.55
CA LYS A 15 -4.86 2.40 -12.38
C LYS A 15 -4.86 3.79 -11.75
N LEU A 16 -4.01 4.01 -10.75
CA LEU A 16 -3.85 5.28 -10.06
C LEU A 16 -2.36 5.61 -9.88
N THR A 17 -1.96 6.81 -10.29
CA THR A 17 -0.61 7.34 -10.03
C THR A 17 -0.68 8.55 -9.10
N LEU A 18 0.04 8.47 -8.01
CA LEU A 18 0.22 9.53 -7.02
C LEU A 18 1.71 9.82 -6.78
N ALA A 19 2.57 9.52 -7.76
CA ALA A 19 4.00 9.72 -7.62
C ALA A 19 4.36 11.20 -7.37
N GLY A 20 5.33 11.46 -6.49
CA GLY A 20 5.86 12.80 -6.23
C GLY A 20 4.94 13.76 -5.48
N ASN A 21 3.94 13.27 -4.73
CA ASN A 21 2.98 14.12 -4.00
C ASN A 21 3.34 14.33 -2.52
N SER A 22 4.53 13.88 -2.08
CA SER A 22 5.01 14.05 -0.70
C SER A 22 3.98 13.64 0.36
N LEU A 23 3.26 12.54 0.12
CA LEU A 23 2.18 12.07 1.00
C LEU A 23 2.63 11.83 2.46
N GLY A 24 3.88 11.41 2.65
CA GLY A 24 4.41 11.05 3.95
C GLY A 24 3.73 9.80 4.55
N PRO A 25 4.13 9.40 5.77
CA PRO A 25 3.57 8.23 6.44
C PRO A 25 2.08 8.40 6.80
N GLU A 26 1.62 9.62 7.06
CA GLU A 26 0.23 9.91 7.42
C GLU A 26 -0.70 9.94 6.19
N GLY A 27 -0.21 10.42 5.04
CA GLY A 27 -1.00 10.51 3.81
C GLY A 27 -1.42 9.14 3.26
N VAL A 28 -0.61 8.10 3.47
CA VAL A 28 -0.91 6.74 3.01
C VAL A 28 -1.94 6.01 3.88
N VAL A 29 -2.27 6.51 5.08
CA VAL A 29 -3.28 5.87 5.96
C VAL A 29 -4.65 5.84 5.28
N GLY A 30 -5.02 6.94 4.62
CA GLY A 30 -6.27 7.01 3.85
C GLY A 30 -6.28 6.08 2.63
N ILE A 31 -5.12 5.94 1.99
CA ILE A 31 -4.95 5.05 0.84
C ILE A 31 -5.10 3.60 1.30
N SER A 32 -4.43 3.20 2.37
CA SER A 32 -4.53 1.86 2.95
C SER A 32 -5.98 1.46 3.26
N ARG A 33 -6.70 2.32 4.01
CA ARG A 33 -8.11 2.07 4.34
C ARG A 33 -9.01 2.02 3.12
N GLY A 34 -8.75 2.86 2.13
CA GLY A 34 -9.50 2.87 0.88
C GLY A 34 -9.22 1.65 -0.01
N LEU A 35 -8.00 1.12 0.03
CA LEU A 35 -7.61 -0.12 -0.64
C LEU A 35 -8.23 -1.34 0.01
N ALA A 36 -8.43 -1.33 1.32
CA ALA A 36 -9.05 -2.43 2.05
C ALA A 36 -10.48 -2.69 1.52
N GLY A 37 -10.61 -3.72 0.70
CA GLY A 37 -11.87 -4.08 0.05
C GLY A 37 -12.11 -3.46 -1.34
N ASN A 38 -11.22 -2.60 -1.85
CA ASN A 38 -11.29 -2.17 -3.26
C ASN A 38 -10.85 -3.35 -4.17
N ARG A 39 -11.74 -3.73 -5.09
CA ARG A 39 -11.56 -4.85 -6.02
C ARG A 39 -11.31 -4.45 -7.47
N THR A 40 -11.20 -3.15 -7.75
CA THR A 40 -11.11 -2.63 -9.11
C THR A 40 -9.77 -1.99 -9.41
N LEU A 41 -9.10 -1.44 -8.40
CA LEU A 41 -7.75 -0.89 -8.56
C LEU A 41 -6.73 -2.03 -8.62
N LEU A 42 -6.07 -2.15 -9.77
CA LEU A 42 -5.07 -3.19 -10.05
C LEU A 42 -3.64 -2.62 -10.00
N SER A 43 -3.44 -1.33 -10.28
CA SER A 43 -2.11 -0.72 -10.31
C SER A 43 -2.09 0.61 -9.55
N LEU A 44 -1.16 0.72 -8.59
CA LEU A 44 -0.96 1.91 -7.77
C LEU A 44 0.52 2.33 -7.77
N ASN A 45 0.79 3.53 -8.25
CA ASN A 45 2.14 4.11 -8.22
C ASN A 45 2.25 5.20 -7.15
N LEU A 46 3.07 4.95 -6.12
CA LEU A 46 3.38 5.85 -5.02
C LEU A 46 4.85 6.29 -5.01
N THR A 47 5.56 6.21 -6.15
CA THR A 47 6.98 6.56 -6.22
C THR A 47 7.26 7.98 -5.72
N GLY A 48 8.32 8.20 -4.92
CA GLY A 48 8.73 9.55 -4.53
C GLY A 48 7.80 10.25 -3.53
N ASN A 49 7.21 9.53 -2.57
CA ASN A 49 6.23 10.10 -1.62
C ASN A 49 6.72 10.17 -0.17
N SER A 50 8.00 9.86 0.11
CA SER A 50 8.58 9.90 1.46
C SER A 50 7.76 9.12 2.50
N ILE A 51 7.22 7.97 2.12
CA ILE A 51 6.32 7.15 2.96
C ILE A 51 7.02 6.60 4.21
N GLY A 52 8.28 6.18 4.07
CA GLY A 52 9.06 5.57 5.14
C GLY A 52 8.56 4.20 5.61
N PRO A 53 9.26 3.56 6.56
CA PRO A 53 8.91 2.23 7.08
C PRO A 53 7.55 2.24 7.81
N ARG A 54 7.24 3.30 8.55
CA ARG A 54 5.95 3.41 9.26
C ARG A 54 4.76 3.50 8.30
N GLY A 55 4.89 4.28 7.24
CA GLY A 55 3.83 4.42 6.24
C GLY A 55 3.63 3.12 5.46
N VAL A 56 4.70 2.39 5.13
CA VAL A 56 4.57 1.11 4.40
C VAL A 56 3.96 0.01 5.27
N ALA A 57 4.20 0.03 6.59
CA ALA A 57 3.49 -0.84 7.54
C ALA A 57 1.97 -0.67 7.44
N THR A 58 1.50 0.58 7.48
CA THR A 58 0.07 0.87 7.34
C THR A 58 -0.43 0.54 5.95
N LEU A 59 0.33 0.82 4.89
CA LEU A 59 -0.05 0.51 3.52
C LEU A 59 -0.20 -1.01 3.29
N ALA A 60 0.65 -1.82 3.92
CA ALA A 60 0.64 -3.28 3.82
C ALA A 60 -0.64 -3.93 4.30
N GLU A 61 -1.22 -3.43 5.40
CA GLU A 61 -2.52 -3.91 5.90
C GLU A 61 -3.64 -3.72 4.86
N GLY A 62 -3.57 -2.65 4.07
CA GLY A 62 -4.58 -2.32 3.07
C GLY A 62 -4.43 -3.10 1.77
N PHE A 63 -3.21 -3.15 1.20
CA PHE A 63 -3.03 -3.78 -0.11
C PHE A 63 -3.22 -5.30 -0.06
N VAL A 64 -2.91 -5.98 1.05
CA VAL A 64 -3.16 -7.44 1.21
C VAL A 64 -4.64 -7.78 1.09
N LEU A 65 -5.52 -6.84 1.44
CA LEU A 65 -6.97 -7.01 1.36
C LEU A 65 -7.58 -6.52 0.04
N SER A 66 -6.77 -5.95 -0.86
CA SER A 66 -7.20 -5.34 -2.13
C SER A 66 -7.12 -6.34 -3.30
N ALA A 67 -7.42 -5.89 -4.52
CA ALA A 67 -7.14 -6.63 -5.76
C ALA A 67 -5.89 -6.11 -6.50
N LEU A 68 -5.01 -5.40 -5.80
CA LEU A 68 -3.84 -4.76 -6.40
C LEU A 68 -2.84 -5.81 -6.92
N GLU A 69 -2.44 -5.68 -8.19
CA GLU A 69 -1.46 -6.53 -8.87
C GLU A 69 -0.09 -5.83 -8.97
N GLU A 70 -0.08 -4.50 -9.06
CA GLU A 70 1.12 -3.69 -9.21
C GLU A 70 1.18 -2.58 -8.15
N LEU A 71 2.28 -2.54 -7.39
CA LEU A 71 2.55 -1.49 -6.39
C LEU A 71 3.94 -0.87 -6.61
N GLY A 72 3.95 0.40 -7.02
CA GLY A 72 5.17 1.19 -7.18
C GLY A 72 5.54 1.92 -5.89
N LEU A 73 6.65 1.55 -5.24
CA LEU A 73 7.16 2.18 -4.02
C LEU A 73 8.59 2.72 -4.14
N ALA A 74 9.12 2.87 -5.35
CA ALA A 74 10.45 3.44 -5.55
C ALA A 74 10.58 4.82 -4.88
N ASP A 75 11.79 5.17 -4.44
CA ASP A 75 12.07 6.50 -3.86
C ASP A 75 11.17 6.90 -2.68
N ASN A 76 10.87 5.96 -1.77
CA ASN A 76 10.03 6.21 -0.58
C ASN A 76 10.75 6.09 0.76
N HIS A 77 12.08 6.00 0.75
CA HIS A 77 12.90 5.91 1.97
C HIS A 77 12.45 4.79 2.93
N LEU A 78 12.08 3.61 2.39
CA LEU A 78 11.54 2.50 3.18
C LEU A 78 12.54 1.91 4.18
N GLY A 79 13.82 1.86 3.81
CA GLY A 79 14.87 1.18 4.56
C GLY A 79 14.65 -0.33 4.71
N ASP A 80 15.54 -0.98 5.45
CA ASP A 80 15.50 -2.43 5.69
C ASP A 80 14.22 -2.86 6.42
N GLU A 81 13.76 -2.03 7.38
CA GLU A 81 12.53 -2.27 8.12
C GLU A 81 11.31 -2.32 7.18
N GLY A 82 11.20 -1.38 6.25
CA GLY A 82 10.12 -1.38 5.26
C GLY A 82 10.17 -2.60 4.33
N LEU A 83 11.36 -3.07 3.96
CA LEU A 83 11.52 -4.29 3.17
C LEU A 83 11.09 -5.54 3.95
N ILE A 84 11.45 -5.65 5.23
CA ILE A 84 11.03 -6.76 6.10
C ILE A 84 9.49 -6.79 6.21
N ILE A 85 8.87 -5.63 6.39
CA ILE A 85 7.41 -5.50 6.45
C ILE A 85 6.77 -6.00 5.15
N LEU A 86 7.26 -5.54 3.99
CA LEU A 86 6.74 -5.98 2.70
C LEU A 86 6.93 -7.49 2.51
N ALA A 87 8.11 -8.03 2.84
CA ALA A 87 8.38 -9.46 2.74
C ALA A 87 7.42 -10.30 3.59
N ARG A 88 7.10 -9.85 4.82
CA ARG A 88 6.16 -10.54 5.71
C ARG A 88 4.71 -10.55 5.20
N HIS A 89 4.31 -9.54 4.46
CA HIS A 89 2.94 -9.43 3.93
C HIS A 89 2.78 -10.05 2.55
N LEU A 90 3.85 -10.08 1.74
CA LEU A 90 3.88 -10.72 0.43
C LEU A 90 4.16 -12.22 0.50
N CYS A 91 4.95 -12.66 1.49
CA CYS A 91 5.20 -14.06 1.74
C CYS A 91 4.31 -14.52 2.89
N PRO A 92 3.21 -15.27 2.64
CA PRO A 92 2.46 -15.87 3.73
C PRO A 92 3.42 -16.76 4.55
N PRO A 93 3.24 -16.85 5.88
CA PRO A 93 4.05 -17.74 6.70
C PRO A 93 3.95 -19.15 6.14
N LEU A 94 5.10 -19.78 5.91
CA LEU A 94 5.16 -21.19 5.52
C LEU A 94 4.33 -21.99 6.54
N PRO A 95 3.38 -22.84 6.11
CA PRO A 95 2.66 -23.70 7.03
C PRO A 95 3.68 -24.68 7.63
N GLY A 96 4.21 -24.38 8.82
CA GLY A 96 5.16 -25.27 9.48
C GLY A 96 6.08 -24.69 10.56
N THR A 97 6.24 -23.37 10.71
CA THR A 97 7.10 -22.83 11.79
C THR A 97 6.27 -22.44 13.01
N SER A 98 5.70 -23.45 13.67
CA SER A 98 5.41 -23.39 15.10
C SER A 98 6.62 -23.97 15.83
N THR A 99 7.39 -23.13 16.49
CA THR A 99 8.23 -23.51 17.63
C THR A 99 7.99 -22.50 18.74
#